data_AF-A0A969EZV6-F1
#
_entry.id   AF-A0A969EZV6-F1
#
_cell.length_a   1.000
_cell.length_b   1.000
_cell.length_c   1.000
_cell.angle_alpha   90.00
_cell.angle_beta   90.00
_cell.angle_gamma   90.00
#
_symmetry.space_group_name_H-M   'P 1'
#
loop_
_entity.id
_entity.type
_entity.pdbx_description
1 polymer ?
#
loop_
_entity_poly.entity_id
_entity_poly.type
_entity_poly.pdbx_seq_one_letter_code
_entity_poly.pdbx_strand_id
1 'polypeptide(L)'
;MLNKLDDFPIHQTPEPIAHAATSDRNVYDRTWFNGYAPDGSYYFGIGMAVYPHRGILDCAFSVVQPGQRQHCFYGSRRAPMERTDMRSGRSGSRSSKH
;
A
#
# COMPACT_ATOMS: atom_id res chain seq x y z
N MET A 1 0.72 -16.75 -13.69
CA MET A 1 -0.22 -17.27 -12.68
C MET A 1 -1.45 -16.39 -12.73
N LEU A 2 -2.63 -16.98 -12.85
CA LEU A 2 -3.89 -16.25 -12.79
C LEU A 2 -4.21 -15.85 -11.35
N ASN A 3 -4.87 -14.71 -11.19
CA ASN A 3 -5.32 -14.10 -9.95
C ASN A 3 -6.84 -14.09 -9.91
N LYS A 4 -7.41 -13.95 -8.71
CA LYS A 4 -8.88 -13.89 -8.54
C LYS A 4 -9.57 -12.78 -9.34
N LEU A 5 -8.84 -11.74 -9.72
CA LEU A 5 -9.38 -10.62 -10.48
C LEU A 5 -9.30 -10.81 -11.99
N ASP A 6 -8.72 -11.91 -12.48
CA ASP A 6 -8.52 -12.12 -13.92
C ASP A 6 -9.80 -12.43 -14.70
N ASP A 7 -10.90 -12.76 -14.03
CA ASP A 7 -12.22 -12.95 -14.68
C ASP A 7 -13.00 -11.64 -14.86
N PHE A 8 -12.49 -10.52 -14.33
CA PHE A 8 -13.15 -9.22 -14.42
C PHE A 8 -12.48 -8.34 -15.48
N PRO A 9 -13.25 -7.50 -16.21
CA PRO A 9 -12.70 -6.63 -17.26
C PRO A 9 -12.02 -5.38 -16.67
N ILE A 10 -10.94 -5.58 -15.91
CA ILE A 10 -10.20 -4.51 -15.22
C ILE A 10 -8.70 -4.49 -15.54
N HIS A 11 -8.25 -5.31 -16.49
CA HIS A 11 -6.85 -5.44 -16.88
C HIS A 11 -6.34 -4.19 -17.61
N GLN A 12 -5.05 -3.91 -17.43
CA GLN A 12 -4.34 -2.85 -18.16
C GLN A 12 -3.98 -3.26 -19.60
N THR A 13 -3.90 -4.56 -19.87
CA THR A 13 -3.51 -5.18 -21.15
C THR A 13 -4.27 -6.50 -21.31
N PRO A 14 -4.14 -7.22 -22.44
CA PRO A 14 -4.68 -8.59 -22.58
C PRO A 14 -4.02 -9.64 -21.67
N GLU A 15 -2.97 -9.28 -20.93
CA GLU A 15 -2.26 -10.17 -20.01
C GLU A 15 -2.94 -10.21 -18.62
N PRO A 16 -2.70 -11.26 -17.82
CA PRO A 16 -3.20 -11.34 -16.44
C PRO A 16 -2.82 -10.11 -15.62
N ILE A 17 -3.66 -9.72 -14.64
CA ILE A 17 -3.51 -8.50 -13.82
C ILE A 17 -2.19 -8.46 -13.04
N ALA A 18 -1.56 -9.62 -12.82
CA ALA A 18 -0.24 -9.68 -12.21
C ALA A 18 0.90 -9.23 -13.13
N HIS A 19 0.69 -9.17 -14.44
CA HIS A 19 1.67 -8.70 -15.42
C HIS A 19 1.53 -7.19 -15.63
N ALA A 20 2.59 -6.44 -15.35
CA ALA A 20 2.62 -5.01 -15.62
C ALA A 20 2.83 -4.75 -17.11
N ALA A 21 2.15 -3.73 -17.67
CA ALA A 21 2.28 -3.35 -19.08
C ALA A 21 3.68 -2.85 -19.48
N THR A 22 4.51 -2.51 -18.49
CA THR A 22 5.85 -1.94 -18.67
C THR A 22 6.89 -2.78 -17.93
N SER A 23 8.13 -2.76 -18.43
CA SER A 23 9.30 -3.32 -17.76
C SER A 23 9.96 -2.35 -16.77
N ASP A 24 9.43 -1.12 -16.60
CA ASP A 24 9.95 -0.17 -15.63
C ASP A 24 9.89 -0.75 -14.21
N ARG A 25 11.06 -0.94 -13.60
CA ARG A 25 11.25 -1.45 -12.23
C ARG A 25 10.44 -0.68 -11.17
N ASN A 26 10.04 0.55 -11.47
CA ASN A 26 9.32 1.43 -10.56
C ASN A 26 7.81 1.39 -10.73
N VAL A 27 7.23 0.61 -11.65
CA VAL A 27 5.78 0.44 -11.74
C VAL A 27 5.20 -0.09 -10.42
N TYR A 28 4.06 0.44 -10.02
CA TYR A 28 3.39 0.05 -8.78
C TYR A 28 1.89 0.32 -8.82
N ASP A 29 1.15 -0.51 -8.09
CA ASP A 29 -0.23 -0.25 -7.72
C ASP A 29 -0.27 0.27 -6.28
N ARG A 30 -1.09 1.28 -6.01
CA ARG A 30 -1.21 1.86 -4.66
C ARG A 30 -2.65 2.14 -4.30
N THR A 31 -2.97 1.90 -3.03
CA THR A 31 -4.18 2.43 -2.41
C THR A 31 -3.83 3.37 -1.27
N TRP A 32 -4.69 4.37 -1.07
CA TRP A 32 -4.57 5.40 -0.04
C TRP A 32 -5.92 5.63 0.61
N PHE A 33 -5.95 5.59 1.93
CA PHE A 33 -7.12 5.91 2.74
C PHE A 33 -6.71 6.89 3.83
N ASN A 34 -7.59 7.81 4.17
CA ASN A 34 -7.37 8.71 5.28
C ASN A 34 -8.70 9.08 5.93
N GLY A 35 -8.60 9.64 7.13
CA GLY A 35 -9.73 10.19 7.85
C GLY A 35 -9.25 11.27 8.81
N TYR A 36 -10.19 12.11 9.21
CA TYR A 36 -9.96 13.14 10.21
C TYR A 36 -11.21 13.31 11.07
N ALA A 37 -11.01 13.74 12.31
CA ALA A 37 -12.12 14.09 13.18
C ALA A 37 -12.81 15.36 12.64
N PRO A 38 -14.15 15.49 12.71
CA PRO A 38 -14.86 16.68 12.21
C PRO A 38 -14.40 18.00 12.82
N ASP A 39 -13.89 17.95 14.06
CA ASP A 39 -13.33 19.09 14.80
C ASP A 39 -11.84 19.33 14.54
N GLY A 40 -11.20 18.50 13.69
CA GLY A 40 -9.78 18.61 13.34
C GLY A 40 -8.82 18.10 14.42
N SER A 41 -9.32 17.45 15.48
CA SER A 41 -8.48 17.01 16.61
C SER A 41 -7.51 15.88 16.24
N TYR A 42 -7.82 15.06 15.22
CA TYR A 42 -6.98 13.98 14.75
C TYR A 42 -7.07 13.81 13.23
N TYR A 43 -5.96 13.39 12.61
CA TYR A 43 -5.89 12.89 11.24
C TYR A 43 -5.19 11.53 11.24
N PHE A 44 -5.63 10.62 10.38
CA PHE A 44 -4.88 9.40 10.09
C PHE A 44 -4.78 9.15 8.58
N GLY A 45 -3.72 8.46 8.18
CA GLY A 45 -3.49 8.01 6.81
C GLY A 45 -3.02 6.56 6.78
N ILE A 46 -3.49 5.81 5.80
CA ILE A 46 -3.11 4.44 5.48
C ILE A 46 -2.69 4.43 4.01
N GLY A 47 -1.49 3.95 3.72
CA GLY A 47 -1.01 3.74 2.37
C GLY A 47 -0.53 2.30 2.20
N MET A 48 -0.76 1.72 1.03
CA MET A 48 -0.21 0.41 0.68
C MET A 48 0.11 0.36 -0.79
N ALA A 49 1.29 -0.15 -1.13
CA ALA A 49 1.79 -0.22 -2.48
C ALA A 49 2.38 -1.59 -2.79
N VAL A 50 2.12 -2.10 -3.98
CA VAL A 50 2.72 -3.32 -4.50
C VAL A 50 3.61 -2.95 -5.68
N TYR A 51 4.87 -3.37 -5.63
CA TYR A 51 5.87 -3.17 -6.66
C TYR A 51 6.15 -4.49 -7.37
N PRO A 52 5.49 -4.80 -8.50
CA PRO A 52 5.56 -6.10 -9.18
C PRO A 52 6.99 -6.53 -9.48
N HIS A 53 7.77 -5.66 -10.13
CA HIS A 53 9.12 -5.98 -10.59
C HIS A 53 10.17 -5.97 -9.48
N ARG A 54 9.85 -5.35 -8.34
CA ARG A 54 10.69 -5.43 -7.12
C ARG A 54 10.30 -6.61 -6.23
N GLY A 55 9.12 -7.18 -6.43
CA GLY A 55 8.58 -8.24 -5.59
C GLY A 55 8.30 -7.78 -4.15
N ILE A 56 7.90 -6.52 -3.94
CA ILE A 56 7.69 -5.92 -2.61
C ILE A 56 6.25 -5.44 -2.45
N LEU A 57 5.67 -5.66 -1.27
CA LEU A 57 4.45 -5.02 -0.80
C LEU A 57 4.80 -4.21 0.45
N ASP A 58 4.59 -2.90 0.36
CA ASP A 58 4.83 -1.94 1.45
C ASP A 58 3.50 -1.40 1.98
N CYS A 59 3.47 -1.09 3.28
CA CYS A 59 2.38 -0.38 3.91
C CYS A 59 2.90 0.69 4.87
N ALA A 60 2.09 1.73 5.06
CA ALA A 60 2.31 2.79 6.01
C ALA A 60 1.00 3.12 6.71
N PHE A 61 1.09 3.39 8.01
CA PHE A 61 0.00 3.95 8.80
C PHE A 61 0.54 5.11 9.62
N SER A 62 -0.16 6.25 9.62
CA SER A 62 0.22 7.41 10.41
C SER A 62 -0.98 8.03 11.09
N VAL A 63 -0.78 8.50 12.31
CA VAL A 63 -1.75 9.31 13.08
C VAL A 63 -1.08 10.60 13.51
N VAL A 64 -1.77 11.71 13.35
CA VAL A 64 -1.32 13.06 13.70
C VAL A 64 -2.38 13.75 14.54
N GLN A 65 -1.91 14.51 15.52
CA GLN A 65 -2.70 15.40 16.37
C GLN A 65 -2.07 16.80 16.32
N PRO A 66 -2.86 17.89 16.25
CA PRO A 66 -2.32 19.24 16.31
C PRO A 66 -1.48 19.49 17.57
N GLY A 67 -0.27 20.01 17.41
CA GLY A 67 0.64 20.33 18.51
C GLY A 67 1.23 19.11 19.25
N GLN A 68 1.05 17.90 18.71
CA GLN A 68 1.55 16.64 19.28
C GLN A 68 2.39 15.87 18.26
N ARG A 69 3.06 14.81 18.73
CA ARG A 69 3.93 13.98 17.89
C ARG A 69 3.11 13.17 16.87
N GLN A 70 3.64 13.08 15.64
CA GLN A 70 3.16 12.11 14.65
C GLN A 70 3.64 10.68 14.98
N HIS A 71 2.69 9.75 15.00
CA HIS A 71 2.98 8.32 15.16
C HIS A 71 2.88 7.64 13.80
N CYS A 72 3.96 6.97 13.38
CA CYS A 72 3.98 6.21 12.14
C CYS A 72 4.34 4.74 12.39
N PHE A 73 3.74 3.90 11.59
CA PHE A 73 4.08 2.51 11.41
C PHE A 73 4.38 2.29 9.92
N TYR A 74 5.43 1.52 9.65
CA TYR A 74 5.82 1.12 8.30
C TYR A 74 5.98 -0.39 8.30
N GLY A 75 5.36 -1.04 7.32
CA GLY A 75 5.44 -2.48 7.08
C GLY A 75 6.01 -2.74 5.69
N SER A 76 6.82 -3.79 5.55
CA SER A 76 7.25 -4.27 4.24
C SER A 76 7.27 -5.79 4.24
N ARG A 77 6.98 -6.40 3.09
CA ARG A 77 7.16 -7.84 2.88
C ARG A 77 7.38 -8.15 1.40
N ARG A 78 7.72 -9.41 1.10
CA ARG A 78 7.64 -9.91 -0.28
C ARG A 78 6.20 -9.83 -0.79
N ALA A 79 6.03 -9.31 -1.99
CA ALA A 79 4.74 -9.28 -2.66
C ALA A 79 4.23 -10.72 -2.84
N PRO A 80 2.96 -10.99 -2.51
CA PRO A 80 2.34 -12.28 -2.79
C PRO A 80 2.13 -12.46 -4.29
N MET A 81 1.96 -13.71 -4.71
CA MET A 81 1.56 -14.01 -6.09
C MET A 81 0.09 -13.64 -6.35
N GLU A 82 -0.77 -13.78 -5.33
CA GLU A 82 -2.18 -13.39 -5.38
C GLU A 82 -2.33 -11.91 -5.02
N ARG A 83 -2.75 -11.09 -5.99
CA ARG A 83 -2.87 -9.62 -5.90
C ARG A 83 -3.89 -9.16 -4.87
N THR A 84 -4.85 -10.00 -4.50
CA THR A 84 -5.82 -9.68 -3.44
C THR A 84 -5.29 -9.93 -2.02
N ASP A 85 -4.14 -10.59 -1.84
CA ASP A 85 -3.54 -10.79 -0.52
C ASP A 85 -2.81 -9.53 -0.02
N MET A 86 -3.58 -8.63 0.60
CA MET A 86 -3.06 -7.36 1.09
C MET A 86 -2.55 -7.40 2.54
N ARG A 87 -2.36 -8.59 3.11
CA ARG A 87 -1.83 -8.72 4.48
C ARG A 87 -0.41 -8.16 4.54
N SER A 88 -0.12 -7.34 5.54
CA SER A 88 1.20 -6.76 5.79
C SER A 88 1.40 -6.61 7.31
N GLY A 89 2.64 -6.71 7.81
CA GLY A 89 2.83 -6.69 9.27
C GLY A 89 4.21 -7.02 9.85
N ARG A 90 5.27 -7.15 9.05
CA ARG A 90 6.64 -7.32 9.57
C ARG A 90 7.55 -6.17 9.13
N SER A 91 7.49 -5.03 9.82
CA SER A 91 8.61 -4.07 9.89
C SER A 91 8.39 -3.12 11.08
N GLY A 92 9.49 -2.55 11.58
CA GLY A 92 9.55 -1.85 12.88
C GLY A 92 8.81 -0.51 12.93
N SER A 93 8.27 -0.19 14.10
CA SER A 93 7.66 1.12 14.38
C SER A 93 8.72 2.23 14.41
N ARG A 94 8.48 3.34 13.69
CA ARG A 94 9.29 4.57 13.78
C ARG A 94 8.34 5.74 14.02
N SER A 95 8.45 6.41 15.15
CA SER A 95 7.71 7.64 15.38
C SER A 95 8.57 8.83 14.90
N SER A 96 8.07 9.57 13.92
CA SER A 96 8.72 10.81 13.45
C SER A 96 8.50 11.91 14.48
N LYS A 97 9.44 12.86 14.59
CA LYS A 97 9.26 14.11 15.35
C LYS A 97 9.10 15.23 14.33
N HIS A 98 7.89 15.72 14.15
CA HIS A 98 7.61 17.03 13.59
C HIS A 98 6.76 17.77 14.61
#